data_AF-A0A8T5ARL6-F1
#
_entry.id   AF-A0A8T5ARL6-F1
#
_cell.length_a   1.000
_cell.length_b   1.000
_cell.length_c   1.000
_cell.angle_alpha   90.00
_cell.angle_beta   90.00
_cell.angle_gamma   90.00
#
_symmetry.space_group_name_H-M   'P 1'
#
loop_
_entity.id
_entity.type
_entity.pdbx_description
1 polymer ?
#
loop_
_entity_poly.entity_id
_entity_poly.type
_entity_poly.pdbx_seq_one_letter_code
_entity_poly.pdbx_strand_id
1 'polypeptide(L)'
;MEGIKLTGKIKTNILIDEDLWKKFKLKANIEGGLKGVSKALEEALKEELSDLAVANALETMISETVRTIEVSPIRPKVKTSAGKIVRGLRDSTAC
;
A
#
# COMPACT_ATOMS: atom_id res chain seq x y z
N MET A 1 36.62 9.23 13.90
CA MET A 1 36.17 8.27 14.91
C MET A 1 35.70 7.04 14.18
N GLU A 2 36.47 5.97 14.30
CA GLU A 2 36.19 4.65 13.72
C GLU A 2 34.89 4.07 14.27
N GLY A 3 34.27 3.20 13.46
CA GLY A 3 33.41 2.15 13.99
C GLY A 3 32.15 1.89 13.19
N ILE A 4 32.29 1.48 11.92
CA ILE A 4 31.24 0.67 11.29
C ILE A 4 31.24 -0.67 12.02
N LYS A 5 30.17 -0.94 12.78
CA LYS A 5 29.81 -2.28 13.21
C LYS A 5 28.40 -2.57 12.72
N LEU A 6 28.31 -3.17 11.52
CA LEU A 6 27.09 -3.73 10.97
C LEU A 6 26.73 -5.01 11.74
N THR A 7 26.22 -4.84 12.96
CA THR A 7 25.23 -5.77 13.52
C THR A 7 23.92 -5.03 13.35
N GLY A 8 22.96 -5.54 12.57
CA GLY A 8 21.79 -4.82 12.02
C GLY A 8 20.77 -4.21 13.00
N LYS A 9 21.21 -3.64 14.12
CA LYS A 9 20.43 -2.89 15.10
C LYS A 9 21.17 -1.60 15.43
N ILE A 10 20.44 -0.49 15.43
CA ILE A 10 20.95 0.83 15.81
C ILE A 10 20.43 1.14 17.21
N LYS A 11 21.31 1.62 18.09
CA LYS A 11 20.89 2.13 19.40
C LYS A 11 20.40 3.56 19.23
N THR A 12 19.13 3.79 19.52
CA THR A 12 18.49 5.11 19.41
C THR A 12 18.04 5.58 20.79
N ASN A 13 18.28 6.84 21.11
CA ASN A 13 17.68 7.50 22.26
C ASN A 13 16.43 8.26 21.80
N ILE A 14 15.29 8.01 22.43
CA ILE A 14 13.99 8.57 22.08
C ILE A 14 13.32 9.13 23.33
N LEU A 15 12.74 10.32 23.21
CA LEU A 15 11.91 10.93 24.25
C LEU A 15 10.46 10.48 24.02
N ILE A 16 9.87 9.85 25.03
CA ILE A 16 8.50 9.34 25.01
C ILE A 16 7.79 9.83 26.27
N ASP A 17 6.49 10.11 26.14
CA ASP A 17 5.60 10.34 27.27
C ASP A 17 5.71 9.24 28.35
N GLU A 18 5.74 9.66 29.62
CA GLU A 18 6.01 8.76 30.73
C GLU A 18 4.91 7.70 30.90
N ASP A 19 3.65 8.11 30.81
CA ASP A 19 2.50 7.23 31.03
C ASP A 19 2.34 6.24 29.88
N LEU A 20 2.57 6.70 28.64
CA LEU A 20 2.61 5.85 27.47
C LEU A 20 3.71 4.79 27.59
N TRP A 21 4.93 5.18 27.99
CA TRP A 21 6.04 4.26 28.15
C TRP A 21 5.80 3.22 29.25
N LYS A 22 5.17 3.60 30.36
CA LYS A 22 4.76 2.66 31.42
C LYS A 22 3.77 1.62 30.91
N LYS A 23 2.71 2.06 30.22
CA LYS A 23 1.70 1.16 29.62
C LYS A 23 2.33 0.22 28.60
N PHE A 24 3.20 0.74 27.74
CA PHE A 24 3.92 -0.04 26.74
C PHE A 24 4.79 -1.11 27.39
N LYS A 25 5.58 -0.76 28.42
CA LYS A 25 6.42 -1.72 29.16
C LYS A 25 5.60 -2.80 29.85
N LEU A 26 4.43 -2.46 30.42
CA LEU A 26 3.55 -3.45 31.02
C LEU A 26 3.09 -4.48 29.97
N LYS A 27 2.64 -4.01 28.81
CA LYS A 27 2.25 -4.88 27.69
C LYS A 27 3.43 -5.74 27.20
N ALA A 28 4.57 -5.12 26.94
CA ALA A 28 5.76 -5.81 26.42
C ALA A 28 6.39 -6.81 27.41
N ASN A 29 6.31 -6.54 28.72
CA ASN A 29 6.82 -7.46 29.74
C ASN A 29 5.97 -8.72 29.88
N ILE A 30 4.64 -8.62 29.68
CA ILE A 30 3.74 -9.77 29.68
C ILE A 30 4.12 -10.76 28.57
N GLU A 31 4.57 -10.25 27.42
CA GLU A 31 4.82 -11.05 26.22
C GLU A 31 6.26 -11.59 26.10
N GLY A 32 7.27 -11.03 26.80
CA GLY A 32 8.65 -11.47 26.54
C GLY A 32 9.78 -11.02 27.48
N GLY A 33 9.50 -10.49 28.68
CA GLY A 33 10.53 -10.06 29.64
C GLY A 33 11.44 -8.91 29.13
N LEU A 34 12.66 -8.77 29.68
CA LEU A 34 13.55 -7.61 29.46
C LEU A 34 13.98 -7.39 27.99
N LYS A 35 14.13 -8.46 27.21
CA LYS A 35 14.41 -8.39 25.75
C LYS A 35 13.13 -8.11 24.94
N GLY A 36 11.96 -8.22 25.57
CA GLY A 36 10.65 -8.00 24.96
C GLY A 36 10.41 -6.53 24.61
N VAL A 37 10.89 -5.56 25.39
CA VAL A 37 10.59 -4.14 25.14
C VAL A 37 11.18 -3.65 23.81
N SER A 38 12.45 -3.96 23.51
CA SER A 38 13.06 -3.56 22.23
C SER A 38 12.45 -4.31 21.05
N LYS A 39 12.05 -5.58 21.25
CA LYS A 39 11.41 -6.40 20.20
C LYS A 39 9.99 -5.91 19.92
N ALA A 40 9.21 -5.64 20.96
CA ALA A 40 7.87 -5.07 20.85
C ALA A 40 7.90 -3.68 20.21
N LEU A 41 8.92 -2.87 20.51
CA LEU A 41 9.08 -1.57 19.86
C LEU A 41 9.43 -1.74 18.36
N GLU A 42 10.30 -2.69 18.04
CA GLU A 42 10.63 -3.05 16.66
C GLU A 42 9.40 -3.57 15.89
N GLU A 43 8.54 -4.37 16.54
CA GLU A 43 7.29 -4.88 15.96
C GLU A 43 6.27 -3.76 15.75
N ALA A 44 6.05 -2.88 16.72
CA ALA A 44 5.18 -1.72 16.58
C ALA A 44 5.63 -0.80 15.44
N LEU A 45 6.94 -0.57 15.30
CA LEU A 45 7.49 0.21 14.18
C LEU A 45 7.28 -0.50 12.83
N LYS A 46 7.40 -1.82 12.77
CA LYS A 46 7.14 -2.59 11.53
C LYS A 46 5.69 -2.55 11.13
N GLU A 47 4.77 -2.60 12.08
CA GLU A 47 3.33 -2.50 11.84
C GLU A 47 2.98 -1.14 11.22
N GLU A 48 3.43 -0.04 11.83
CA GLU A 48 3.21 1.31 11.29
C GLU A 48 3.83 1.52 9.89
N LEU A 49 5.00 0.93 9.63
CA LEU A 49 5.66 1.04 8.33
C LEU A 49 5.12 0.06 7.28
N SER A 50 4.29 -0.91 7.67
CA SER A 50 3.79 -1.93 6.75
C SER A 50 2.87 -1.35 5.67
N ASP A 51 1.98 -0.42 6.05
CA ASP A 51 1.11 0.29 5.11
C ASP A 51 1.90 1.11 4.10
N LEU A 52 2.96 1.79 4.56
CA LEU A 52 3.86 2.56 3.70
C LEU A 52 4.62 1.65 2.74
N ALA A 53 5.05 0.47 3.19
CA ALA A 53 5.67 -0.53 2.33
C ALA A 53 4.71 -1.03 1.24
N VAL A 54 3.45 -1.30 1.58
CA VAL A 54 2.41 -1.70 0.61
C VAL A 54 2.12 -0.58 -0.38
N ALA A 55 1.96 0.66 0.09
CA ALA A 55 1.72 1.82 -0.76
C ALA A 55 2.84 2.01 -1.80
N ASN A 56 4.11 1.96 -1.37
CA ASN A 56 5.26 2.09 -2.25
C ASN A 56 5.34 0.93 -3.27
N ALA A 57 5.03 -0.30 -2.85
CA ALA A 57 4.99 -1.45 -3.74
C ALA A 57 3.92 -1.28 -4.83
N LEU A 58 2.72 -0.84 -4.45
CA LEU A 58 1.64 -0.56 -5.39
C LEU A 58 1.99 0.57 -6.36
N GLU A 59 2.60 1.65 -5.88
CA GLU A 59 3.06 2.76 -6.71
C GLU A 59 4.08 2.29 -7.76
N THR A 60 5.04 1.45 -7.35
CA THR A 60 6.02 0.85 -8.27
C THR A 60 5.31 0.01 -9.35
N MET A 61 4.36 -0.84 -8.96
CA MET A 61 3.59 -1.65 -9.92
C MET A 61 2.77 -0.80 -10.91
N ILE A 62 2.18 0.30 -10.45
CA ILE A 62 1.44 1.23 -11.31
C ILE A 62 2.39 1.90 -12.30
N SER A 63 3.57 2.34 -11.84
CA SER A 63 4.57 2.98 -12.71
C SER A 63 5.04 2.08 -13.85
N GLU A 64 5.05 0.76 -13.63
CA GLU A 64 5.40 -0.24 -14.65
C GLU A 64 4.23 -0.62 -15.59
N THR A 65 2.98 -0.33 -15.19
CA THR A 65 1.75 -0.87 -15.82
C THR A 65 0.84 0.18 -16.45
N VAL A 66 1.22 1.45 -16.53
CA VAL A 66 0.49 2.40 -17.41
C VAL A 66 0.86 2.12 -18.88
N ARG A 67 0.51 0.93 -19.37
CA ARG A 67 0.23 0.76 -20.78
C ARG A 67 -1.10 1.47 -21.00
N THR A 68 -1.06 2.64 -21.64
CA THR A 68 -2.25 3.18 -22.31
C THR A 68 -2.91 2.04 -23.05
N ILE A 69 -4.13 1.65 -22.65
CA ILE A 69 -4.90 0.65 -23.38
C ILE A 69 -5.14 1.27 -24.76
N GLU A 70 -4.33 0.87 -25.73
CA GLU A 70 -4.43 1.36 -27.08
C GLU A 70 -5.67 0.72 -27.71
N VAL A 71 -6.81 1.40 -27.54
CA VAL A 71 -8.08 0.95 -28.13
C VAL A 71 -8.02 1.23 -29.62
N SER A 72 -7.59 0.23 -30.38
CA SER A 72 -7.64 0.29 -31.83
C SER A 72 -9.07 -0.01 -32.31
N PRO A 73 -9.66 0.85 -33.17
CA PRO A 73 -10.97 0.58 -33.73
C PRO A 73 -10.90 -0.59 -34.71
N ILE A 74 -11.50 -1.71 -34.34
CA ILE A 74 -11.64 -2.89 -35.21
C ILE A 74 -12.87 -2.68 -36.10
N ARG A 75 -12.66 -2.66 -37.42
CA ARG A 75 -13.78 -2.67 -38.37
C ARG A 75 -14.49 -4.02 -38.32
N PRO A 76 -15.84 -4.04 -38.18
CA PRO A 76 -16.60 -5.28 -38.24
C PRO A 76 -16.37 -5.99 -39.58
N LYS A 77 -16.21 -7.32 -39.56
CA LYS A 77 -16.01 -8.15 -40.77
C LYS A 77 -17.23 -8.16 -41.69
N VAL A 78 -18.40 -7.89 -41.13
CA VAL A 78 -19.68 -7.82 -41.83
C VAL A 78 -20.16 -6.39 -41.88
N LYS A 79 -20.90 -6.05 -42.94
CA LYS A 79 -21.42 -4.70 -43.19
C LYS A 79 -22.53 -4.39 -42.18
N THR A 80 -22.15 -4.05 -40.96
CA THR A 80 -23.06 -3.77 -39.85
C THR A 80 -23.06 -2.28 -39.56
N SER A 81 -24.26 -1.68 -39.52
CA SER A 81 -24.44 -0.28 -39.10
C SER A 81 -25.17 -0.24 -37.75
N ALA A 82 -24.40 -0.35 -36.67
CA ALA A 82 -24.94 -0.22 -35.31
C ALA A 82 -25.64 1.13 -35.12
N GLY A 83 -25.12 2.20 -35.73
CA GLY A 83 -25.71 3.54 -35.68
C GLY A 83 -27.14 3.60 -36.25
N LYS A 84 -27.44 2.89 -37.34
CA LYS A 84 -28.82 2.82 -37.87
C LYS A 84 -29.77 2.16 -36.87
N ILE A 85 -29.35 1.06 -36.25
CA ILE A 85 -30.15 0.30 -35.28
C ILE A 85 -30.41 1.14 -34.02
N VAL A 86 -29.36 1.74 -33.46
CA VAL A 86 -29.46 2.58 -32.25
C VAL A 86 -30.32 3.83 -32.51
N ARG A 87 -30.22 4.43 -33.70
CA ARG A 87 -31.06 5.57 -34.08
C ARG A 87 -32.53 5.19 -34.19
N GLY A 88 -32.83 4.07 -34.86
CA GLY A 88 -34.20 3.54 -34.92
C GLY A 88 -34.80 3.25 -33.54
N LEU A 89 -33.99 2.70 -32.62
CA LEU A 89 -34.42 2.47 -31.24
C LEU A 89 -34.73 3.77 -30.50
N ARG A 90 -33.86 4.79 -30.61
CA ARG A 90 -34.11 6.11 -30.01
C ARG A 90 -35.40 6.73 -30.53
N ASP A 91 -35.57 6.75 -31.85
CA ASP A 91 -36.71 7.38 -32.49
C ASP A 91 -38.02 6.61 -32.19
N SER A 92 -37.95 5.29 -31.95
CA SER A 92 -39.11 4.47 -31.56
C SER A 92 -39.58 4.65 -30.11
N THR A 93 -38.75 5.25 -29.25
CA THR A 93 -39.09 5.53 -27.84
C THR A 93 -39.64 6.94 -27.62
N ALA A 94 -39.79 7.74 -28.68
CA ALA A 94 -40.27 9.11 -28.64
C ALA A 94 -41.78 9.26 -28.94
N CYS A 95 -42.58 8.20 -28.74
CA CYS A 95 -44.04 8.20 -28.91
C CYS A 95 -44.73 7.88 -27.58
#